data_AF-A0A9D9R4Z6-F1
#
_entry.id   AF-A0A9D9R4Z6-F1
#
_cell.length_a   1.000
_cell.length_b   1.000
_cell.length_c   1.000
_cell.angle_alpha   90.00
_cell.angle_beta   90.00
_cell.angle_gamma   90.00
#
_symmetry.space_group_name_H-M   'P 1'
#
loop_
_entity.id
_entity.type
_entity.pdbx_description
1 polymer ?
#
loop_
_entity_poly.entity_id
_entity_poly.type
_entity_poly.pdbx_seq_one_letter_code
_entity_poly.pdbx_strand_id
1 'polypeptide(L)'
;LTASCSSINKKCKDITFGELSKDVQDTLQCVSQKVIEEDYSPQAMIDFSGKCKFTEKSIGPWIIGIQIEDTVNNVSVSLPSNVPMPYIVYKGFVYYPYEYNIVIMGFNKKTKFQAIKMK
;
A
#
# COMPACT_ATOMS: atom_id res chain seq x y z
N LEU A 1 4.36 18.72 -27.96
CA LEU A 1 4.93 18.81 -26.60
C LEU A 1 4.69 17.48 -25.89
N THR A 2 5.50 16.47 -26.18
CA THR A 2 5.48 15.18 -25.47
C THR A 2 6.32 15.35 -24.21
N ALA A 3 5.68 15.74 -23.11
CA ALA A 3 6.33 15.73 -21.81
C ALA A 3 6.54 14.27 -21.40
N SER A 4 7.74 13.75 -21.68
CA SER A 4 8.27 12.57 -21.00
C SER A 4 8.13 12.78 -19.50
N CYS A 5 7.34 11.95 -18.83
CA CYS A 5 7.19 11.97 -17.38
C CYS A 5 8.45 11.37 -16.77
N SER A 6 9.50 12.18 -16.69
CA SER A 6 10.73 11.83 -16.00
C SER A 6 10.53 11.87 -14.48
N SER A 7 11.20 10.94 -13.80
CA SER A 7 11.56 10.95 -12.38
C SER A 7 10.52 10.49 -11.35
N ILE A 8 10.41 9.17 -11.17
CA ILE A 8 10.28 8.60 -9.82
C ILE A 8 11.47 7.65 -9.60
N ASN A 9 12.67 8.21 -9.51
CA ASN A 9 13.77 7.58 -8.76
C ASN A 9 13.49 7.74 -7.24
N LYS A 10 12.29 7.35 -6.78
CA LYS A 10 12.13 7.01 -5.36
C LYS A 10 12.95 5.76 -5.15
N LYS A 11 13.66 5.65 -4.03
CA LYS A 11 14.29 4.38 -3.60
C LYS A 11 13.18 3.40 -3.25
N CYS A 12 12.47 2.94 -4.27
CA CYS A 12 11.54 1.84 -4.26
C CYS A 12 12.39 0.60 -4.04
N LYS A 13 12.15 -0.08 -2.92
CA LYS A 13 12.79 -1.35 -2.62
C LYS A 13 11.75 -2.44 -2.78
N ASP A 14 12.14 -3.54 -3.41
CA ASP A 14 11.33 -4.74 -3.46
C ASP A 14 11.52 -5.49 -2.14
N ILE A 15 10.41 -5.96 -1.58
CA ILE A 15 10.39 -6.78 -0.38
C ILE A 15 9.39 -7.90 -0.54
N THR A 16 9.70 -9.08 -0.05
CA THR A 16 8.77 -10.21 -0.07
C THR A 16 7.95 -10.28 1.21
N PHE A 17 6.79 -10.94 1.16
CA PHE A 17 5.93 -11.15 2.32
C PHE A 17 6.69 -11.77 3.50
N GLY A 18 7.57 -12.75 3.23
CA GLY A 18 8.38 -13.40 4.25
C GLY A 18 9.41 -12.49 4.92
N GLU A 19 9.75 -11.35 4.32
CA GLU A 19 10.68 -10.34 4.84
C GLU A 19 9.96 -9.20 5.58
N LEU A 20 8.63 -9.09 5.48
CA LEU A 20 7.84 -8.12 6.24
C LEU A 20 7.91 -8.45 7.74
N SER A 21 7.63 -7.47 8.60
CA SER A 21 7.53 -7.73 10.05
C SER A 21 6.43 -8.74 10.35
N LYS A 22 6.57 -9.49 11.45
CA LYS A 22 5.59 -10.50 11.86
C LYS A 22 4.20 -9.88 12.10
N ASP A 23 4.14 -8.70 12.72
CA ASP A 23 2.89 -7.95 12.92
C ASP A 23 2.16 -7.66 11.59
N VAL A 24 2.92 -7.27 10.56
CA VAL A 24 2.38 -7.03 9.22
C VAL A 24 1.91 -8.33 8.58
N GLN A 25 2.71 -9.40 8.66
CA GLN A 25 2.34 -10.69 8.11
C GLN A 25 1.03 -11.23 8.74
N ASP A 26 0.94 -11.17 10.07
CA ASP A 26 -0.21 -11.68 10.83
C ASP A 26 -1.47 -10.86 10.54
N THR A 27 -1.35 -9.54 10.46
CA THR A 27 -2.48 -8.67 10.13
C THR A 27 -3.00 -8.96 8.71
N LEU A 28 -2.11 -9.11 7.73
CA LEU A 28 -2.51 -9.42 6.35
C LEU A 28 -3.17 -10.79 6.24
N GLN A 29 -2.67 -11.79 6.95
CA GLN A 29 -3.29 -13.12 7.01
C GLN A 29 -4.66 -13.07 7.67
N CYS A 30 -4.80 -12.35 8.79
CA CYS A 30 -6.09 -12.15 9.46
C CYS A 30 -7.09 -11.45 8.54
N VAL A 31 -6.67 -10.39 7.84
CA VAL A 31 -7.54 -9.71 6.87
C VAL A 31 -7.96 -10.66 5.75
N SER A 32 -7.02 -11.43 5.17
CA SER A 32 -7.32 -12.43 4.14
C SER A 32 -8.35 -13.47 4.60
N GLN A 33 -8.18 -14.00 5.82
CA GLN A 33 -9.12 -14.94 6.41
C GLN A 33 -10.52 -14.32 6.56
N LYS A 34 -10.63 -13.09 7.08
CA LYS A 34 -11.92 -12.40 7.22
C LYS A 34 -12.61 -12.16 5.87
N VAL A 35 -11.85 -11.81 4.84
CA VAL A 35 -12.42 -11.63 3.49
C VAL A 35 -13.03 -12.94 2.98
N ILE A 36 -12.38 -14.08 3.24
CA ILE A 36 -12.83 -15.39 2.75
C ILE A 36 -13.99 -15.94 3.59
N GLU A 37 -13.94 -15.76 4.91
CA GLU A 37 -14.85 -16.44 5.85
C GLU A 37 -16.03 -15.57 6.31
N GLU A 38 -15.88 -14.24 6.30
CA GLU A 38 -16.82 -13.31 6.93
C GLU A 38 -17.44 -12.29 5.96
N ASP A 39 -17.22 -12.43 4.64
CA ASP A 39 -17.60 -11.44 3.61
C ASP A 39 -17.10 -10.01 3.95
N TYR A 40 -15.94 -9.95 4.60
CA TYR A 40 -15.34 -8.69 5.02
C TYR A 40 -14.85 -7.89 3.81
N SER A 41 -15.20 -6.61 3.75
CA SER A 41 -14.64 -5.69 2.75
C SER A 41 -13.38 -5.00 3.32
N PRO A 42 -12.18 -5.31 2.80
CA PRO A 42 -10.95 -4.76 3.34
C PRO A 42 -10.82 -3.27 3.02
N GLN A 43 -10.34 -2.50 4.00
CA GLN A 43 -9.98 -1.10 3.77
C GLN A 43 -8.80 -0.99 2.82
N ALA A 44 -8.76 0.10 2.05
CA ALA A 44 -7.67 0.39 1.12
C ALA A 44 -6.31 0.53 1.82
N MET A 45 -6.28 1.11 3.03
CA MET A 45 -5.06 1.34 3.81
C MET A 45 -5.13 0.62 5.16
N ILE A 46 -4.01 0.01 5.55
CA ILE A 46 -3.78 -0.56 6.88
C ILE A 46 -2.66 0.25 7.53
N ASP A 47 -3.01 1.11 8.47
CA ASP A 47 -2.06 1.97 9.18
C ASP A 47 -1.77 1.46 10.60
N PHE A 48 -0.54 0.99 10.81
CA PHE A 48 -0.09 0.50 12.12
C PHE A 48 0.24 1.63 13.11
N SER A 49 0.36 2.87 12.64
CA SER A 49 0.66 4.02 13.47
C SER A 49 -0.59 4.73 14.00
N GLY A 50 -1.73 4.58 13.32
CA GLY A 50 -2.98 5.31 13.58
C GLY A 50 -2.89 6.82 13.32
N LYS A 51 -1.89 7.27 12.55
CA LYS A 51 -1.54 8.68 12.32
C LYS A 51 -1.59 9.08 10.85
N CYS A 52 -1.91 8.14 9.96
CA CYS A 52 -1.86 8.37 8.53
C CYS A 52 -3.24 8.65 7.94
N LYS A 53 -3.27 9.60 7.01
CA LYS A 53 -4.43 9.94 6.20
C LYS A 53 -4.22 9.47 4.78
N PHE A 54 -5.18 8.71 4.27
CA PHE A 54 -5.27 8.29 2.88
C PHE A 54 -6.15 9.27 2.08
N THR A 55 -5.70 9.69 0.89
CA THR A 55 -6.47 10.55 -0.01
C THR A 55 -6.30 10.08 -1.45
N GLU A 56 -7.42 9.85 -2.13
CA GLU A 56 -7.47 9.66 -3.58
C GLU A 56 -7.79 10.99 -4.27
N LYS A 57 -7.05 11.30 -5.32
CA LYS A 57 -7.35 12.42 -6.21
C LYS A 57 -8.02 11.86 -7.45
N SER A 58 -9.19 12.40 -7.80
CA SER A 58 -9.96 11.95 -8.96
C SER A 58 -10.30 13.10 -9.91
N ILE A 59 -10.45 12.75 -11.19
CA ILE A 59 -11.06 13.61 -12.23
C ILE A 59 -12.20 12.81 -12.84
N GLY A 60 -13.43 13.21 -12.55
CA GLY A 60 -14.61 12.41 -12.90
C GLY A 60 -14.52 11.01 -12.27
N PRO A 61 -14.76 9.93 -13.03
CA PRO A 61 -14.68 8.56 -12.49
C PRO A 61 -13.25 8.02 -12.37
N TRP A 62 -12.22 8.78 -12.77
CA TRP A 62 -10.84 8.30 -12.83
C TRP A 62 -10.06 8.71 -11.61
N ILE A 63 -9.43 7.76 -10.92
CA ILE A 63 -8.40 8.02 -9.92
C ILE A 63 -7.12 8.42 -10.67
N ILE A 64 -6.62 9.61 -10.38
CA ILE A 64 -5.42 10.19 -11.01
C ILE A 64 -4.22 10.24 -10.07
N GLY A 65 -4.41 9.94 -8.79
CA GLY A 65 -3.31 9.86 -7.84
C GLY A 65 -3.76 9.44 -6.46
N ILE A 66 -2.81 8.89 -5.72
CA ILE A 66 -3.00 8.43 -4.35
C ILE A 66 -1.96 9.12 -3.48
N GLN A 67 -2.39 9.64 -2.33
CA GLN A 67 -1.52 10.29 -1.36
C GLN A 67 -1.76 9.69 0.03
N ILE A 68 -0.67 9.32 0.70
CA ILE A 68 -0.67 8.88 2.10
C ILE A 68 0.19 9.87 2.87
N GLU A 69 -0.38 10.48 3.91
CA GLU A 69 0.24 11.53 4.72
C GLU A 69 0.28 11.09 6.18
N ASP A 70 1.44 11.15 6.82
CA ASP A 70 1.57 11.05 8.28
C ASP A 70 1.29 12.44 8.85
N THR A 71 0.14 12.62 9.49
CA THR A 71 -0.35 13.93 9.95
C THR A 71 0.38 14.45 11.18
N VAL A 72 1.21 13.62 11.83
CA VAL A 72 1.98 14.00 13.01
C VAL A 72 3.37 14.44 12.61
N ASN A 73 4.01 13.70 11.71
CA ASN A 73 5.38 13.99 11.26
C ASN A 73 5.43 14.90 10.02
N ASN A 74 4.28 15.24 9.43
CA ASN A 74 4.15 16.06 8.21
C ASN A 74 4.97 15.53 7.02
N VAL A 75 5.07 14.20 6.92
CA VAL A 75 5.71 13.52 5.79
C VAL A 75 4.64 12.84 4.94
N SER A 76 4.87 12.72 3.65
CA SER A 76 3.89 12.09 2.76
C SER A 76 4.53 11.27 1.65
N VAL A 77 3.71 10.45 1.01
CA VAL A 77 4.09 9.73 -0.19
C VAL A 77 2.95 9.74 -1.19
N SER A 78 3.27 10.13 -2.41
CA SER A 78 2.39 9.93 -3.57
C SER A 78 2.68 8.59 -4.22
N LEU A 79 1.63 7.78 -4.43
CA LEU A 79 1.70 6.53 -5.17
C LEU A 79 1.15 6.74 -6.60
N PRO A 80 1.56 5.91 -7.58
CA PRO A 80 0.88 5.86 -8.88
C PRO A 80 -0.62 5.56 -8.72
N SER A 81 -1.45 5.97 -9.66
CA SER A 81 -2.92 5.85 -9.55
C SER A 81 -3.45 4.43 -9.66
N ASN A 82 -2.69 3.51 -10.25
CA ASN A 82 -3.08 2.14 -10.55
C ASN A 82 -2.26 1.11 -9.75
N VAL A 83 -1.89 1.44 -8.51
CA VAL A 83 -1.19 0.47 -7.65
C VAL A 83 -2.19 -0.41 -6.88
N PRO A 84 -1.95 -1.72 -6.79
CA PRO A 84 -2.81 -2.64 -6.05
C PRO A 84 -2.91 -2.33 -4.55
N MET A 85 -4.08 -2.61 -3.97
CA MET A 85 -4.34 -2.57 -2.53
C MET A 85 -4.06 -3.94 -1.88
N PRO A 86 -3.77 -4.01 -0.57
CA PRO A 86 -3.81 -2.91 0.41
C PRO A 86 -2.52 -2.07 0.47
N TYR A 87 -2.65 -0.82 0.91
CA TYR A 87 -1.55 0.08 1.26
C TYR A 87 -1.20 -0.05 2.74
N ILE A 88 -0.05 -0.62 3.05
CA ILE A 88 0.36 -0.93 4.43
C ILE A 88 1.32 0.16 4.89
N VAL A 89 0.97 0.88 5.96
CA VAL A 89 1.86 1.86 6.58
C VAL A 89 2.50 1.25 7.82
N TYR A 90 3.81 1.08 7.79
CA TYR A 90 4.56 0.51 8.91
C TYR A 90 5.96 1.14 9.01
N LYS A 91 6.29 1.66 10.20
CA LYS A 91 7.60 2.25 10.54
C LYS A 91 8.15 3.25 9.50
N GLY A 92 7.29 4.16 9.02
CA GLY A 92 7.68 5.21 8.07
C GLY A 92 7.85 4.75 6.62
N PHE A 93 7.39 3.53 6.32
CA PHE A 93 7.30 3.00 4.96
C PHE A 93 5.84 2.74 4.60
N VAL A 94 5.54 2.93 3.33
CA VAL A 94 4.32 2.43 2.69
C VAL A 94 4.69 1.23 1.83
N TYR A 95 3.97 0.14 2.01
CA TYR A 95 4.08 -1.07 1.22
C TYR A 95 2.82 -1.29 0.41
N TYR A 96 2.95 -1.73 -0.85
CA TYR A 96 1.80 -2.16 -1.66
C TYR A 96 2.18 -3.36 -2.52
N PRO A 97 1.26 -4.32 -2.75
CA PRO A 97 1.57 -5.53 -3.50
C PRO A 97 1.73 -5.24 -5.00
N TYR A 98 2.45 -6.11 -5.70
CA TYR A 98 2.54 -6.06 -7.16
C TYR A 98 1.28 -6.57 -7.86
N GLU A 99 0.54 -7.46 -7.20
CA GLU A 99 -0.61 -8.16 -7.77
C GLU A 99 -1.90 -7.68 -7.13
N TYR A 100 -2.96 -7.60 -7.94
CA TYR A 100 -4.32 -7.31 -7.49
C TYR A 100 -4.94 -8.52 -6.80
N ASN A 101 -5.98 -8.27 -5.99
CA ASN A 101 -6.77 -9.30 -5.31
C ASN A 101 -5.97 -10.21 -4.38
N ILE A 102 -4.81 -9.75 -3.91
CA ILE A 102 -3.89 -10.59 -3.13
C ILE A 102 -4.45 -11.00 -1.77
N VAL A 103 -5.37 -10.20 -1.22
CA VAL A 103 -6.08 -10.53 0.02
C VAL A 103 -6.99 -11.74 -0.16
N ILE A 104 -7.55 -11.94 -1.36
CA ILE A 104 -8.40 -13.08 -1.70
C ILE A 104 -7.54 -14.30 -2.07
N MET A 105 -6.48 -14.08 -2.86
CA MET A 105 -5.56 -15.15 -3.30
C MET A 105 -4.67 -15.68 -2.16
N GLY A 106 -4.52 -14.91 -1.09
CA GLY A 106 -3.62 -15.22 0.01
C GLY A 106 -2.17 -14.86 -0.28
N PHE A 107 -1.34 -14.99 0.75
CA PHE A 107 0.07 -14.60 0.72
C PHE A 107 0.97 -15.82 0.85
N ASN A 108 2.01 -15.89 0.00
CA ASN A 108 3.10 -16.84 0.18
C ASN A 108 4.39 -16.08 0.48
N LYS A 109 5.43 -16.77 1.00
CA LYS A 109 6.68 -16.12 1.42
C LYS A 109 7.36 -15.29 0.33
N LYS A 110 7.14 -15.60 -0.95
CA LYS A 110 7.75 -14.94 -2.12
C LYS A 110 6.88 -13.84 -2.72
N THR A 111 5.64 -13.68 -2.26
CA THR A 111 4.74 -12.60 -2.69
C THR A 111 5.44 -11.25 -2.56
N LYS A 112 5.48 -10.46 -3.64
CA LYS A 112 6.26 -9.22 -3.69
C LYS A 112 5.43 -7.99 -3.35
N PHE A 113 6.07 -7.06 -2.67
CA PHE A 113 5.59 -5.72 -2.37
C PHE A 113 6.63 -4.70 -2.79
N GLN A 114 6.15 -3.55 -3.23
CA GLN A 114 6.98 -2.36 -3.30
C GLN A 114 6.99 -1.68 -1.94
N ALA A 115 8.17 -1.31 -1.45
CA ALA A 115 8.35 -0.49 -0.26
C ALA A 115 8.81 0.91 -0.64
N ILE A 116 8.13 1.94 -0.14
CA ILE A 116 8.46 3.35 -0.34
C ILE A 116 8.59 4.04 1.00
N LYS A 117 9.72 4.71 1.23
CA LYS A 117 9.94 5.51 2.44
C LYS A 117 9.14 6.82 2.35
N MET A 118 8.39 7.15 3.40
CA MET A 118 7.72 8.44 3.55
C MET A 118 8.74 9.55 3.77
N LYS A 119 8.52 10.73 3.20
CA LYS A 119 9.43 11.88 3.26
C LYS A 119 8.70 13.21 3.32
#